data_AF-A0A9D8HK80-F1
#
_entry.id   AF-A0A9D8HK80-F1
#
_cell.length_a   1.000
_cell.length_b   1.000
_cell.length_c   1.000
_cell.angle_alpha   90.00
_cell.angle_beta   90.00
_cell.angle_gamma   90.00
#
_symmetry.space_group_name_H-M   'P 1'
#
loop_
_entity.id
_entity.type
_entity.pdbx_description
1 polymer ?
#
loop_
_entity_poly.entity_id
_entity_poly.type
_entity_poly.pdbx_seq_one_letter_code
_entity_poly.pdbx_strand_id
1 'polypeptide(L)'
;MGNRKKTEEVGIRGYQSISGLEADIMHFVWEKKKITVREVHEMLLRKEMAEKKSGFTPYTTVMSTMSSLADRGFLKQDTSSKTYIYTAAMDSKELTKKIIMAVAEKLLV
;
A
#
# COMPACT_ATOMS: atom_id res chain seq x y z
N MET A 1 25.39 3.12 -6.86
CA MET A 1 25.01 2.79 -5.47
C MET A 1 23.92 3.75 -4.99
N GLY A 2 22.65 3.32 -4.99
CA GLY A 2 21.54 4.11 -4.45
C GLY A 2 21.24 3.69 -3.02
N ASN A 3 21.51 4.58 -2.07
CA ASN A 3 21.31 4.36 -0.64
C ASN A 3 19.81 4.19 -0.34
N ARG A 4 19.36 2.96 -0.04
CA ARG A 4 17.98 2.66 0.34
C ARG A 4 17.75 3.22 1.74
N LYS A 5 17.16 4.41 1.84
CA LYS A 5 16.56 4.87 3.10
C LYS A 5 15.49 3.83 3.46
N LYS A 6 15.75 3.07 4.54
CA LYS A 6 14.79 2.16 5.16
C LYS A 6 13.56 2.99 5.54
N THR A 7 12.51 2.90 4.75
CA THR A 7 11.15 3.26 5.19
C THR A 7 10.87 2.40 6.41
N GLU A 8 10.48 3.02 7.53
CA GLU A 8 10.15 2.30 8.76
C GLU A 8 9.04 1.28 8.46
N GLU A 9 9.44 0.01 8.39
CA GLU A 9 8.54 -1.11 8.15
C GLU A 9 7.71 -1.30 9.42
N VAL A 10 6.43 -0.89 9.38
CA VAL A 10 5.49 -1.23 10.46
C VAL A 10 5.02 -2.65 10.21
N GLY A 11 5.82 -3.62 10.65
CA GLY A 11 5.46 -5.02 10.49
C GLY A 11 6.45 -6.01 11.08
N ILE A 12 5.93 -7.18 11.41
CA ILE A 12 6.66 -8.27 12.05
C ILE A 12 7.20 -9.20 10.97
N ARG A 13 8.53 -9.39 10.90
CA ARG A 13 9.17 -10.41 10.04
C ARG A 13 8.41 -11.75 10.11
N GLY A 14 7.89 -12.19 8.97
CA GLY A 14 7.15 -13.45 8.79
C GLY A 14 5.63 -13.29 8.64
N TYR A 15 5.08 -12.15 9.05
CA TYR A 15 3.66 -11.81 8.87
C TYR A 15 3.55 -10.58 7.97
N GLN A 16 2.47 -10.53 7.18
CA GLN A 16 2.14 -9.53 6.18
C GLN A 16 2.43 -8.09 6.66
N SER A 17 3.67 -7.64 6.49
CA SER A 17 4.15 -6.33 6.93
C SER A 17 3.72 -5.31 5.89
N ILE A 18 3.18 -4.18 6.32
CA ILE A 18 2.72 -3.12 5.42
C ILE A 18 3.61 -1.91 5.67
N SER A 19 4.37 -1.51 4.66
CA SER A 19 5.18 -0.30 4.68
C SER A 19 4.29 0.95 4.71
N GLY A 20 4.86 2.10 5.10
CA GLY A 20 4.11 3.37 5.09
C GLY A 20 3.50 3.71 3.72
N LEU A 21 4.22 3.43 2.62
CA LEU A 21 3.71 3.63 1.26
C LEU A 21 2.53 2.70 0.97
N GLU A 22 2.63 1.42 1.34
CA GLU A 22 1.52 0.47 1.15
C GLU A 22 0.29 0.88 1.96
N ALA A 23 0.47 1.38 3.19
CA ALA A 23 -0.62 1.89 4.01
C ALA A 23 -1.31 3.12 3.37
N ASP A 24 -0.53 4.04 2.82
CA ASP A 24 -1.05 5.22 2.10
C ASP A 24 -1.87 4.80 0.86
N ILE A 25 -1.34 3.86 0.08
CA ILE A 25 -2.05 3.32 -1.09
C ILE A 25 -3.36 2.67 -0.66
N MET A 26 -3.37 1.85 0.39
CA MET A 26 -4.58 1.22 0.91
C MET A 26 -5.63 2.26 1.32
N HIS A 27 -5.19 3.35 1.97
CA HIS A 27 -6.07 4.45 2.35
C HIS A 27 -6.78 5.06 1.13
N PHE A 28 -6.02 5.41 0.09
CA PHE A 28 -6.58 6.01 -1.13
C PHE A 28 -7.54 5.06 -1.86
N VAL A 29 -7.23 3.76 -1.89
CA VAL A 29 -8.10 2.75 -2.50
C VAL A 29 -9.42 2.64 -1.74
N TRP A 30 -9.41 2.67 -0.40
CA TRP A 30 -10.64 2.61 0.39
C TRP A 30 -11.54 3.83 0.22
N GLU A 31 -10.94 5.01 0.07
CA GLU A 31 -11.67 6.26 -0.20
C GLU A 31 -12.29 6.27 -1.59
N LYS A 32 -11.53 5.91 -2.62
CA LYS A 32 -11.98 5.99 -4.03
C LYS A 32 -12.76 4.78 -4.52
N LYS A 33 -12.68 3.64 -3.82
CA LYS A 33 -13.25 2.32 -4.17
C LYS A 33 -12.67 1.68 -5.44
N LYS A 34 -12.50 2.43 -6.52
CA LYS A 34 -11.83 2.06 -7.77
C LYS A 34 -10.79 3.11 -8.09
N ILE A 35 -9.54 2.69 -8.31
CA ILE A 35 -8.44 3.63 -8.53
C ILE A 35 -7.38 3.06 -9.47
N THR A 36 -6.75 3.91 -10.26
CA THR A 36 -5.64 3.56 -11.15
C THR A 36 -4.30 3.91 -10.53
N VAL A 37 -3.21 3.32 -11.05
CA VAL A 37 -1.82 3.67 -10.62
C VAL A 37 -1.55 5.16 -10.79
N ARG A 38 -2.07 5.77 -11.86
CA ARG A 38 -1.93 7.20 -12.13
C ARG A 38 -2.59 8.04 -11.04
N GLU A 39 -3.82 7.74 -10.67
CA GLU A 39 -4.54 8.49 -9.63
C GLU A 39 -3.84 8.36 -8.27
N VAL A 40 -3.38 7.16 -7.91
CA VAL A 40 -2.59 6.95 -6.68
C VAL A 40 -1.32 7.80 -6.69
N HIS A 41 -0.58 7.83 -7.81
CA HIS A 41 0.63 8.63 -7.94
C HIS A 41 0.34 10.13 -7.80
N GLU A 42 -0.72 10.63 -8.43
CA GLU A 42 -1.16 12.02 -8.29
C GLU A 42 -1.56 12.37 -6.85
N MET A 43 -2.24 11.47 -6.14
CA MET A 43 -2.62 11.64 -4.73
C MET A 43 -1.40 11.65 -3.79
N LEU A 44 -0.43 10.75 -4.04
CA LEU A 44 0.84 10.74 -3.29
C LEU A 44 1.61 12.05 -3.47
N LEU A 45 1.74 12.54 -4.70
CA LEU A 45 2.41 13.82 -4.95
C LEU A 45 1.74 14.98 -4.23
N ARG A 46 0.40 15.03 -4.23
CA ARG A 46 -0.36 16.05 -3.48
C ARG A 46 -0.10 15.95 -1.98
N LYS A 47 -0.07 14.74 -1.43
CA LYS A 47 0.24 14.49 -0.02
C LYS A 47 1.68 14.92 0.32
N GLU A 48 2.67 14.55 -0.48
CA GLU A 48 4.08 14.90 -0.31
C GLU A 48 4.28 16.43 -0.31
N MET A 49 3.62 17.14 -1.23
CA MET A 49 3.62 18.60 -1.30
C MET A 49 2.97 19.24 -0.06
N ALA A 50 1.82 18.71 0.38
CA ALA A 50 1.11 19.22 1.56
C ALA A 50 1.92 19.04 2.85
N GLU A 51 2.61 17.91 3.00
CA GLU A 51 3.44 17.59 4.16
C GLU A 51 4.82 18.27 4.13
N LYS A 52 5.11 19.10 3.12
CA LYS A 52 6.42 19.73 2.88
C LYS A 52 7.59 18.73 2.91
N LYS A 53 7.33 17.46 2.59
CA LYS A 53 8.36 16.43 2.53
C LYS A 53 9.13 16.62 1.23
N SER A 54 10.46 16.64 1.29
CA SER A 54 11.33 16.58 0.10
C SER A 54 11.39 15.18 -0.54
N GLY A 55 10.43 14.31 -0.21
CA GLY A 55 10.32 12.99 -0.83
C GLY A 55 9.59 13.10 -2.15
N PHE A 56 10.06 12.38 -3.16
CA PHE A 56 9.34 12.15 -4.41
C PHE A 56 9.22 10.64 -4.59
N THR A 57 7.99 10.15 -4.64
CA THR A 57 7.73 8.74 -4.95
C THR A 57 7.65 8.54 -6.47
N PRO A 58 8.57 7.76 -7.09
CA PRO A 58 8.52 7.48 -8.52
C PRO A 58 7.27 6.69 -8.93
N TYR A 59 6.76 6.93 -10.13
CA TYR A 59 5.57 6.24 -10.66
C TYR A 59 5.73 4.72 -10.68
N THR A 60 6.89 4.22 -11.11
CA THR A 60 7.18 2.78 -11.17
C THR A 60 7.22 2.13 -9.79
N THR A 61 7.59 2.88 -8.76
CA THR A 61 7.51 2.44 -7.36
C THR A 61 6.04 2.26 -6.95
N VAL A 62 5.17 3.22 -7.28
CA VAL A 62 3.72 3.09 -7.04
C VAL A 62 3.16 1.87 -7.77
N MET A 63 3.49 1.72 -9.06
CA MET A 63 3.06 0.59 -9.88
C MET A 63 3.47 -0.76 -9.28
N SER A 64 4.75 -0.91 -8.92
CA SER A 64 5.28 -2.15 -8.35
C SER A 64 4.69 -2.44 -6.97
N THR A 65 4.46 -1.40 -6.16
CA THR A 65 3.84 -1.53 -4.84
C THR A 65 2.39 -1.97 -4.94
N MET A 66 1.62 -1.38 -5.86
CA MET A 66 0.23 -1.79 -6.12
C MET A 66 0.14 -3.22 -6.65
N SER A 67 1.08 -3.62 -7.51
CA SER A 67 1.15 -4.99 -8.02
C SER A 67 1.47 -5.98 -6.89
N SER A 68 2.47 -5.68 -6.06
CA SER A 68 2.80 -6.46 -4.85
C SER A 68 1.61 -6.60 -3.90
N LEU A 69 0.86 -5.51 -3.66
CA LEU A 69 -0.35 -5.55 -2.83
C LEU A 69 -1.46 -6.42 -3.44
N ALA A 70 -1.58 -6.45 -4.77
CA ALA A 70 -2.50 -7.35 -5.45
C ALA A 70 -2.06 -8.82 -5.33
N ASP A 71 -0.78 -9.11 -5.55
CA ASP A 71 -0.19 -10.45 -5.40
C ASP A 71 -0.36 -10.99 -3.98
N ARG A 72 -0.25 -10.11 -2.98
CA ARG A 72 -0.47 -10.43 -1.55
C ARG A 72 -1.95 -10.50 -1.16
N GLY A 73 -2.87 -10.19 -2.07
CA GLY A 73 -4.31 -10.28 -1.86
C GLY A 73 -4.92 -9.12 -1.07
N PHE A 74 -4.25 -7.96 -0.96
CA PHE A 74 -4.83 -6.74 -0.39
C PHE A 74 -5.64 -5.93 -1.38
N LEU A 75 -5.24 -5.99 -2.65
CA LEU A 75 -5.94 -5.36 -3.76
C LEU A 75 -6.42 -6.42 -4.75
N LYS A 76 -7.48 -6.09 -5.48
CA LYS A 76 -7.89 -6.81 -6.69
C LYS A 76 -7.56 -5.93 -7.88
N GLN A 77 -6.84 -6.49 -8.84
CA GLN A 77 -6.52 -5.84 -10.10
C GLN A 77 -7.50 -6.31 -11.18
N ASP A 78 -8.19 -5.36 -11.80
CA ASP A 78 -9.04 -5.58 -12.97
C ASP A 78 -8.24 -5.26 -14.23
N THR A 79 -8.04 -6.28 -15.06
CA THR A 79 -7.29 -6.22 -16.32
C THR A 79 -8.19 -6.23 -17.55
N SER A 80 -9.50 -6.14 -17.38
CA SER A 80 -10.48 -6.16 -18.49
C SER A 80 -10.37 -4.95 -19.42
N SER A 81 -9.74 -3.87 -18.96
CA SER A 81 -9.55 -2.65 -19.73
C SER A 81 -8.07 -2.34 -19.96
N LYS A 82 -7.80 -1.45 -20.93
CA LYS A 82 -6.43 -1.00 -21.26
C LYS A 82 -5.70 -0.34 -20.09
N THR A 83 -6.45 0.15 -19.10
CA THR A 83 -5.92 0.72 -17.86
C THR A 83 -6.27 -0.18 -16.69
N TYR A 84 -5.26 -0.64 -15.96
CA TYR A 84 -5.52 -1.48 -14.79
C TYR A 84 -6.21 -0.69 -13.68
N ILE A 85 -7.33 -1.22 -13.21
CA ILE A 85 -8.13 -0.64 -12.12
C ILE A 85 -7.91 -1.51 -10.88
N TYR A 86 -7.64 -0.87 -9.75
CA TYR A 86 -7.45 -1.54 -8.48
C TYR A 86 -8.63 -1.25 -7.55
N THR A 87 -9.04 -2.27 -6.82
CA THR A 87 -10.05 -2.19 -5.76
C THR A 87 -9.54 -2.87 -4.50
N ALA A 88 -10.06 -2.49 -3.33
CA ALA A 88 -9.67 -3.15 -2.09
C ALA A 88 -10.23 -4.59 -2.05
N ALA A 89 -9.38 -5.57 -1.76
CA ALA A 89 -9.81 -6.94 -1.56
C ALA A 89 -10.40 -7.16 -0.16
N MET A 90 -10.03 -6.32 0.81
CA MET A 90 -10.49 -6.33 2.19
C MET A 90 -10.68 -4.90 2.71
N ASP A 91 -11.56 -4.71 3.69
CA ASP A 91 -11.75 -3.42 4.34
C ASP A 91 -10.68 -3.15 5.43
N SER A 92 -10.63 -1.90 5.90
CA SER A 92 -9.66 -1.45 6.89
C SER A 92 -9.75 -2.19 8.23
N LYS A 93 -10.96 -2.57 8.65
CA LYS A 93 -11.18 -3.28 9.92
C LYS A 93 -10.71 -4.72 9.83
N GLU A 94 -10.95 -5.38 8.70
CA GLU A 94 -10.45 -6.72 8.43
C GLU A 94 -8.91 -6.75 8.39
N LEU A 95 -8.29 -5.78 7.71
CA LEU A 95 -6.84 -5.68 7.67
C LEU A 95 -6.24 -5.48 9.08
N THR A 96 -6.79 -4.52 9.83
CA THR A 96 -6.33 -4.21 11.20
C THR A 96 -6.45 -5.44 12.10
N LYS A 97 -7.58 -6.15 12.03
CA LYS A 97 -7.80 -7.39 12.78
C LYS A 97 -6.76 -8.46 12.42
N LYS A 98 -6.48 -8.67 11.13
CA LYS A 98 -5.46 -9.63 10.67
C LYS A 98 -4.07 -9.29 11.20
N ILE A 99 -3.69 -8.01 11.19
CA ILE A 99 -2.40 -7.55 11.73
C ILE A 99 -2.33 -7.78 13.24
N ILE A 100 -3.37 -7.41 13.99
CA ILE A 100 -3.40 -7.61 15.46
C ILE A 100 -3.35 -9.10 15.80
N MET A 101 -4.12 -9.95 15.13
CA MET A 101 -4.11 -11.40 15.36
C MET A 101 -2.73 -12.00 15.08
N ALA A 102 -2.12 -11.62 13.96
CA ALA A 102 -0.76 -12.04 13.61
C ALA A 102 0.27 -11.66 14.68
N VAL A 103 0.17 -10.45 15.24
CA VAL A 103 1.04 -9.99 16.33
C VAL A 103 0.78 -10.79 17.61
N ALA A 104 -0.50 -10.99 17.97
CA ALA A 104 -0.90 -11.71 19.18
C ALA A 104 -0.44 -13.17 19.17
N GLU A 105 -0.60 -13.88 18.05
CA GLU A 105 -0.13 -15.27 17.89
C GLU A 105 1.38 -15.40 18.16
N LYS A 106 2.17 -14.42 17.73
CA LYS A 106 3.62 -14.46 17.91
C LYS A 106 4.07 -14.15 19.34
N LEU A 107 3.33 -13.31 20.06
CA LEU A 107 3.67 -12.94 21.45
C LEU A 107 3.21 -13.98 22.47
N LEU A 108 2.27 -14.85 22.09
CA LEU A 108 1.73 -15.92 22.95
C LEU A 108 2.50 -17.25 22.80
N VAL A 109 3.62 -17.26 22.07
CA VAL A 109 4.55 -18.40 21.93
C VAL A 109 5.80 -18.18 22.78
#